data_AF-A0A0C1CYB2-F1
#
_entry.id   AF-A0A0C1CYB2-F1
#
_cell.length_a   1.000
_cell.length_b   1.000
_cell.length_c   1.000
_cell.angle_alpha   90.00
_cell.angle_beta   90.00
_cell.angle_gamma   90.00
#
_symmetry.space_group_name_H-M   'P 1'
#
loop_
_entity.id
_entity.type
_entity.pdbx_description
1 polymer ?
#
loop_
_entity_poly.entity_id
_entity_poly.type
_entity_poly.pdbx_seq_one_letter_code
_entity_poly.pdbx_strand_id
1 'polypeptide(L)'
;MEYEELVDSLSEKTGINRNLFNLDFEESNKNGLILIDGKDVHNYFFSRYEYWQNSDYGGWKSIALYVPNGIITEFLTALNQVFEELDEETIDLDNIPEEFTYSSDDGGFNVLLGQSKGEYYRIEFAQPNK
;
A
#
# COMPACT_ATOMS: atom_id res chain seq x y z
N MET A 1 11.65 1.31 -6.46
CA MET A 1 11.67 0.45 -5.26
C MET A 1 11.07 -0.94 -5.48
N GLU A 2 11.57 -1.96 -4.78
CA GLU A 2 11.02 -3.33 -4.77
C GLU A 2 9.89 -3.52 -3.72
N TYR A 3 8.86 -4.30 -4.07
CA TYR A 3 7.69 -4.52 -3.19
C TYR A 3 8.05 -5.12 -1.84
N GLU A 4 8.82 -6.21 -1.86
CA GLU A 4 9.16 -6.95 -0.63
C GLU A 4 9.98 -6.09 0.33
N GLU A 5 10.94 -5.31 -0.19
CA GLU A 5 11.76 -4.40 0.62
C GLU A 5 10.92 -3.30 1.28
N LEU A 6 9.98 -2.71 0.53
CA LEU A 6 9.05 -1.71 1.06
C LEU A 6 8.21 -2.28 2.22
N VAL A 7 7.57 -3.43 2.01
CA VAL A 7 6.64 -3.97 3.01
C VAL A 7 7.33 -4.61 4.20
N ASP A 8 8.55 -5.14 4.03
CA ASP A 8 9.41 -5.60 5.12
C ASP A 8 9.78 -4.42 6.03
N SER A 9 10.41 -3.39 5.46
CA SER A 9 10.85 -2.20 6.20
C SER A 9 9.68 -1.47 6.87
N LEU A 10 8.55 -1.31 6.16
CA LEU A 10 7.36 -0.69 6.75
C LEU A 10 6.85 -1.48 7.96
N SER A 11 6.80 -2.81 7.86
CA SER A 11 6.36 -3.69 8.95
C SER A 11 7.27 -3.55 10.18
N GLU A 12 8.59 -3.41 9.96
CA GLU A 12 9.55 -3.17 11.04
C GLU A 12 9.36 -1.81 11.72
N LYS A 13 9.13 -0.72 10.95
CA LYS A 13 8.93 0.63 11.51
C LYS A 13 7.61 0.78 12.26
N THR A 14 6.56 0.13 11.77
CA THR A 14 5.18 0.35 12.23
C THR A 14 4.66 -0.74 13.16
N GLY A 15 5.31 -1.91 13.19
CA GLY A 15 4.78 -3.10 13.85
C GLY A 15 3.53 -3.68 13.18
N ILE A 16 3.18 -3.22 11.97
CA ILE A 16 2.12 -3.84 11.17
C ILE A 16 2.56 -5.26 10.85
N ASN A 17 1.63 -6.22 11.01
CA ASN A 17 1.95 -7.62 10.78
C ASN A 17 2.28 -7.84 9.30
N ARG A 18 3.54 -8.19 9.03
CA ARG A 18 4.07 -8.43 7.68
C ARG A 18 3.25 -9.43 6.85
N ASN A 19 2.60 -10.39 7.50
CA ASN A 19 1.76 -11.38 6.82
C ASN A 19 0.53 -10.74 6.14
N LEU A 20 0.12 -9.54 6.53
CA LEU A 20 -0.93 -8.80 5.83
C LEU A 20 -0.52 -8.46 4.39
N PHE A 21 0.77 -8.25 4.14
CA PHE A 21 1.30 -7.94 2.80
C PHE A 21 1.61 -9.20 1.99
N ASN A 22 1.25 -10.40 2.45
CA ASN A 22 1.36 -11.60 1.62
C ASN A 22 0.19 -11.65 0.62
N LEU A 23 0.48 -11.41 -0.67
CA LEU A 23 -0.51 -11.40 -1.74
C LEU A 23 -0.63 -12.76 -2.45
N ASP A 24 -0.46 -13.86 -1.71
CA ASP A 24 -0.64 -15.23 -2.18
C ASP A 24 -2.12 -15.66 -2.11
N PHE A 25 -2.94 -15.04 -2.95
CA PHE A 25 -4.35 -15.40 -3.16
C PHE A 25 -4.67 -15.41 -4.65
N GLU A 26 -5.64 -16.19 -5.08
CA GLU A 26 -6.08 -16.19 -6.48
C GLU A 26 -7.58 -16.46 -6.55
N GLU A 27 -8.32 -15.54 -7.18
CA GLU A 27 -9.68 -15.81 -7.64
C GLU A 27 -9.69 -16.00 -9.15
N SER A 28 -9.98 -17.23 -9.56
CA SER A 28 -9.85 -17.70 -10.95
C SER A 28 -11.12 -17.49 -11.79
N ASN A 29 -12.23 -17.09 -11.16
CA ASN A 29 -13.55 -17.10 -11.81
C ASN A 29 -14.08 -15.73 -12.24
N LYS A 30 -13.27 -14.67 -12.15
CA LYS A 30 -13.70 -13.30 -12.46
C LYS A 30 -12.63 -12.52 -13.22
N ASN A 31 -13.04 -11.89 -14.32
CA ASN A 31 -12.21 -10.97 -15.09
C ASN A 31 -12.28 -9.55 -14.50
N GLY A 32 -11.24 -8.75 -14.73
CA GLY A 32 -11.14 -7.37 -14.27
C GLY A 32 -10.69 -7.21 -12.81
N LEU A 33 -10.97 -6.01 -12.29
CA LEU A 33 -10.68 -5.63 -10.92
C LEU A 33 -11.73 -6.19 -9.96
N ILE A 34 -11.27 -6.93 -8.96
CA ILE A 34 -12.12 -7.56 -7.94
C ILE A 34 -11.57 -7.32 -6.53
N LEU A 35 -12.50 -7.11 -5.59
CA LEU A 35 -12.24 -7.17 -4.15
C LEU A 35 -12.27 -8.65 -3.74
N ILE A 36 -11.15 -9.14 -3.19
CA ILE A 36 -10.97 -10.52 -2.73
C ILE A 36 -11.50 -10.69 -1.31
N ASP A 37 -11.04 -9.84 -0.40
CA ASP A 37 -11.45 -9.83 1.00
C ASP A 37 -11.21 -8.44 1.59
N GLY A 38 -11.88 -8.12 2.70
CA GLY A 38 -11.69 -6.86 3.39
C GLY A 38 -12.19 -6.93 4.82
N LYS A 39 -11.42 -6.33 5.74
CA LYS A 39 -11.67 -6.48 7.17
C LYS A 39 -11.39 -5.19 7.93
N ASP A 40 -12.33 -4.85 8.81
CA ASP A 40 -12.13 -3.81 9.82
C ASP A 40 -11.23 -4.36 10.94
N VAL A 41 -10.25 -3.57 11.34
CA VAL A 41 -9.26 -3.95 12.34
C VAL A 41 -9.09 -2.87 13.39
N HIS A 42 -8.65 -3.30 14.56
CA HIS A 42 -8.18 -2.40 15.61
C HIS A 42 -6.66 -2.38 15.54
N ASN A 43 -6.11 -1.60 14.59
CA ASN A 43 -4.68 -1.31 14.48
C ASN A 43 -4.46 0.18 14.77
N TYR A 44 -3.26 0.55 15.25
CA TYR A 44 -2.93 1.95 15.50
C TYR A 44 -2.96 2.77 14.21
N PHE A 45 -2.41 2.23 13.11
CA PHE A 45 -2.17 2.96 11.87
C PHE A 45 -3.31 2.91 10.84
N PHE A 46 -4.22 1.94 10.92
CA PHE A 46 -5.30 1.82 9.96
C PHE A 46 -6.52 1.16 10.59
N SER A 47 -7.70 1.53 10.10
CA SER A 47 -8.99 1.02 10.60
C SER A 47 -9.53 -0.15 9.79
N ARG A 48 -9.07 -0.30 8.55
CA ARG A 48 -9.52 -1.33 7.61
C ARG A 48 -8.42 -1.67 6.61
N TYR A 49 -8.43 -2.89 6.11
CA TYR A 49 -7.68 -3.25 4.92
C TYR A 49 -8.56 -4.01 3.92
N GLU A 50 -8.14 -4.03 2.66
CA GLU A 50 -8.77 -4.76 1.57
C GLU A 50 -7.73 -5.40 0.65
N TYR A 51 -7.97 -6.64 0.23
CA TYR A 51 -7.21 -7.32 -0.80
C TYR A 51 -7.88 -7.17 -2.15
N TRP A 52 -7.12 -6.74 -3.15
CA TRP A 52 -7.62 -6.56 -4.51
C TRP A 52 -6.80 -7.41 -5.48
N GLN A 53 -7.48 -7.86 -6.54
CA GLN A 53 -6.86 -8.55 -7.67
C GLN A 53 -7.36 -7.90 -8.96
N ASN A 54 -6.46 -7.64 -9.88
CA ASN A 54 -6.78 -7.31 -11.26
C ASN A 54 -6.24 -8.43 -12.16
N SER A 55 -7.12 -9.00 -12.99
CA SER A 55 -6.75 -10.05 -13.95
C SER A 55 -6.55 -9.52 -15.38
N ASP A 56 -6.78 -8.24 -15.63
CA ASP A 56 -6.62 -7.64 -16.95
C ASP A 56 -5.17 -7.24 -17.24
N TYR A 57 -4.77 -7.30 -18.52
CA TYR A 57 -3.50 -6.77 -19.07
C TYR A 57 -2.22 -7.12 -18.29
N GLY A 58 -2.03 -8.40 -17.95
CA GLY A 58 -0.86 -8.87 -17.20
C GLY A 58 -1.09 -8.91 -15.68
N GLY A 59 -2.13 -8.23 -15.20
CA GLY A 59 -2.68 -8.39 -13.86
C GLY A 59 -1.77 -8.00 -12.70
N TRP A 60 -2.37 -7.80 -11.54
CA TRP A 60 -1.69 -7.47 -10.30
C TRP A 60 -2.54 -7.83 -9.09
N LYS A 61 -1.90 -7.88 -7.94
CA LYS A 61 -2.55 -8.02 -6.63
C LYS A 61 -2.13 -6.88 -5.74
N SER A 62 -2.99 -6.48 -4.83
CA SER A 62 -2.66 -5.43 -3.86
C SER A 62 -3.33 -5.65 -2.51
N ILE A 63 -2.80 -4.95 -1.52
CA ILE A 63 -3.49 -4.65 -0.27
C ILE A 63 -3.65 -3.14 -0.16
N ALA A 64 -4.87 -2.68 0.13
CA ALA A 64 -5.17 -1.30 0.44
C ALA A 64 -5.44 -1.14 1.93
N LEU A 65 -4.64 -0.31 2.60
CA LEU A 65 -4.81 0.11 3.99
C LEU A 65 -5.59 1.41 4.04
N TYR A 66 -6.55 1.50 4.95
CA TYR A 66 -7.37 2.69 5.18
C TYR A 66 -6.86 3.42 6.42
N VAL A 67 -5.99 4.39 6.19
CA VAL A 67 -5.32 5.19 7.24
C VAL A 67 -6.19 6.42 7.54
N PRO A 68 -6.75 6.56 8.75
CA PRO A 68 -7.55 7.73 9.11
C PRO A 68 -6.75 9.04 8.97
N ASN A 69 -7.41 10.11 8.51
CA ASN A 69 -6.74 11.42 8.36
C ASN A 69 -6.16 11.94 9.68
N GLY A 70 -6.74 11.57 10.82
CA GLY A 70 -6.26 11.98 12.14
C GLY A 70 -4.90 11.40 12.55
N ILE A 71 -4.38 10.41 11.82
CA ILE A 71 -3.08 9.77 12.09
C ILE A 71 -2.22 9.58 10.83
N ILE A 72 -2.59 10.22 9.71
CA ILE A 72 -1.89 10.07 8.43
C ILE A 72 -0.45 10.57 8.53
N THR A 73 -0.22 11.69 9.24
CA THR A 73 1.12 12.26 9.39
C THR A 73 2.07 11.28 10.08
N GLU A 74 1.62 10.58 11.13
CA GLU A 74 2.41 9.55 11.81
C GLU A 74 2.69 8.35 10.91
N PHE A 75 1.70 7.90 10.14
CA PHE A 75 1.90 6.82 9.19
C PHE A 75 2.91 7.21 8.09
N LEU A 76 2.76 8.39 7.49
CA LEU A 76 3.68 8.89 6.47
C LEU A 76 5.06 9.22 7.03
N THR A 77 5.18 9.55 8.32
CA THR A 77 6.49 9.69 8.97
C THR A 77 7.23 8.34 8.98
N ALA A 78 6.55 7.26 9.33
CA ALA A 78 7.15 5.92 9.27
C ALA A 78 7.47 5.50 7.83
N LEU A 79 6.60 5.83 6.88
CA LEU A 79 6.82 5.55 5.47
C LEU A 79 7.99 6.36 4.88
N ASN A 80 8.14 7.63 5.23
CA ASN A 80 9.27 8.46 4.81
C ASN A 80 10.61 7.90 5.32
N GLN A 81 10.66 7.32 6.53
CA GLN A 81 11.87 6.62 6.99
C GLN A 81 12.22 5.42 6.11
N VAL A 82 11.20 4.70 5.61
CA VAL A 82 11.42 3.60 4.66
C VAL A 82 11.92 4.15 3.32
N PHE A 83 11.34 5.25 2.82
CA PHE A 83 11.80 5.87 1.57
C PHE A 83 13.26 6.34 1.67
N GLU A 84 13.66 6.95 2.78
CA GLU A 84 15.06 7.32 3.01
C GLU A 84 16.01 6.11 2.99
N GLU A 85 15.59 4.96 3.53
CA GLU A 85 16.37 3.71 3.51
C GLU A 85 16.48 3.11 2.10
N LEU A 86 15.48 3.35 1.25
CA LEU A 86 15.42 2.87 -0.13
C LEU A 86 15.91 3.89 -1.17
N ASP A 87 16.46 5.02 -0.73
CA ASP A 87 16.92 6.14 -1.58
C ASP A 87 15.81 6.72 -2.50
N GLU A 88 14.57 6.72 -1.98
CA GLU A 88 13.37 7.24 -2.63
C GLU A 88 13.02 8.66 -2.13
N GLU A 89 12.30 9.45 -2.94
CA GLU A 89 11.84 10.79 -2.55
C GLU A 89 10.81 10.73 -1.42
N THR A 90 10.95 11.58 -0.39
CA THR A 90 10.01 11.62 0.74
C THR A 90 8.79 12.50 0.47
N ILE A 91 7.70 12.23 1.17
CA ILE A 91 6.47 13.02 1.10
C ILE A 91 6.59 14.24 2.02
N ASP A 92 6.25 15.43 1.51
CA ASP A 92 6.11 16.65 2.33
C ASP A 92 4.94 16.48 3.31
N LEU A 93 5.27 16.33 4.60
CA LEU A 93 4.29 16.11 5.66
C LEU A 93 3.51 17.38 6.03
N ASP A 94 4.02 18.56 5.70
CA ASP A 94 3.32 19.83 5.93
C ASP A 94 2.29 20.10 4.82
N ASN A 95 2.47 19.49 3.64
CA ASN A 95 1.60 19.62 2.47
C ASN A 95 1.33 18.27 1.81
N ILE A 96 0.78 17.32 2.58
CA ILE A 96 0.50 15.96 2.08
C ILE A 96 -0.41 16.05 0.84
N PRO A 97 0.03 15.54 -0.32
CA PRO A 97 -0.74 15.64 -1.56
C PRO A 97 -1.98 14.73 -1.52
N GLU A 98 -3.01 15.08 -2.27
CA GLU A 98 -4.21 14.23 -2.41
C GLU A 98 -3.90 12.87 -3.03
N GLU A 99 -2.82 12.76 -3.79
CA GLU A 99 -2.35 11.53 -4.41
C GLU A 99 -0.82 11.52 -4.49
N PHE A 100 -0.21 10.36 -4.25
CA PHE A 100 1.22 10.12 -4.45
C PHE A 100 1.47 8.67 -4.90
N THR A 101 2.48 8.46 -5.72
CA THR A 101 2.81 7.15 -6.31
C THR A 101 4.30 6.88 -6.31
N TYR A 102 4.66 5.63 -6.07
CA TYR A 102 6.03 5.14 -6.21
C TYR A 102 6.06 3.87 -7.05
N SER A 103 7.04 3.79 -7.95
CA SER A 103 7.14 2.73 -8.95
C SER A 103 8.30 1.76 -8.65
N SER A 104 8.29 0.63 -9.32
CA SER A 104 9.41 -0.32 -9.39
C SER A 104 10.68 0.37 -9.88
N ASP A 105 11.85 -0.20 -9.57
CA ASP A 105 13.15 0.36 -9.98
C ASP A 105 13.29 0.51 -11.51
N ASP A 106 12.63 -0.37 -12.27
CA ASP A 106 12.57 -0.30 -13.73
C ASP A 106 11.52 0.70 -14.26
N GLY A 107 10.77 1.35 -13.38
CA GLY A 107 9.69 2.29 -13.67
C GLY A 107 8.45 1.66 -14.32
N GLY A 108 8.40 0.33 -14.42
CA GLY A 108 7.37 -0.39 -15.16
C GLY A 108 6.04 -0.57 -14.42
N PHE A 109 6.03 -0.45 -13.09
CA PHE A 109 4.86 -0.78 -12.27
C PHE A 109 4.74 0.12 -11.03
N ASN A 110 3.53 0.53 -10.66
CA ASN A 110 3.29 1.30 -9.44
C ASN A 110 3.16 0.36 -8.24
N VAL A 111 4.20 0.32 -7.40
CA VAL A 111 4.28 -0.53 -6.21
C VAL A 111 3.49 0.07 -5.04
N LEU A 112 3.40 1.39 -4.98
CA LEU A 112 2.68 2.10 -3.92
C LEU A 112 1.86 3.25 -4.50
N LEU A 113 0.63 3.38 -4.01
CA LEU A 113 -0.28 4.48 -4.31
C LEU A 113 -0.94 4.95 -3.01
N GLY A 114 -0.78 6.21 -2.65
CA GLY A 114 -1.58 6.87 -1.61
C GLY A 114 -2.61 7.78 -2.25
N GLN A 115 -3.86 7.73 -1.77
CA GLN A 115 -4.93 8.59 -2.27
C GLN A 115 -5.87 9.03 -1.14
N SER A 116 -6.10 10.34 -1.02
CA SER A 116 -7.08 10.91 -0.10
C SER A 116 -8.51 10.55 -0.51
N LYS A 117 -9.31 10.08 0.44
CA LYS A 117 -10.68 9.58 0.25
C LYS A 117 -11.54 9.95 1.46
N GLY A 118 -12.00 11.21 1.50
CA GLY A 118 -12.87 11.68 2.56
C GLY A 118 -12.14 11.66 3.91
N GLU A 119 -12.54 10.77 4.80
CA GLU A 119 -12.01 10.67 6.18
C GLU A 119 -10.73 9.85 6.33
N TYR A 120 -10.24 9.27 5.24
CA TYR A 120 -9.06 8.41 5.23
C TYR A 120 -8.19 8.65 3.99
N TYR A 121 -6.92 8.29 4.10
CA TYR A 121 -6.08 7.95 2.95
C TYR A 121 -6.17 6.46 2.69
N ARG A 122 -6.41 6.09 1.43
CA ARG A 122 -6.27 4.73 0.93
C ARG A 122 -4.82 4.56 0.47
N ILE A 123 -4.03 3.79 1.21
CA ILE A 123 -2.64 3.48 0.90
C ILE A 123 -2.56 2.06 0.36
N GLU A 124 -2.26 1.91 -0.92
CA GLU A 124 -2.26 0.65 -1.64
C GLU A 124 -0.85 0.20 -1.99
N PHE A 125 -0.53 -1.04 -1.62
CA PHE A 125 0.73 -1.71 -1.92
C PHE A 125 0.44 -2.83 -2.91
N ALA A 126 1.06 -2.80 -4.08
CA ALA A 126 0.76 -3.70 -5.18
C ALA A 126 2.01 -4.39 -5.72
N GLN A 127 1.80 -5.59 -6.27
CA GLN A 127 2.79 -6.29 -7.08
C GLN A 127 2.14 -6.85 -8.35
N PRO A 128 2.85 -6.90 -9.48
CA PRO A 128 2.36 -7.56 -10.69
C PRO A 128 2.15 -9.06 -10.44
N ASN A 129 1.24 -9.68 -11.19
CA ASN A 129 1.17 -11.14 -11.18
C ASN A 129 2.47 -11.71 -11.76
N LYS A 130 2.99 -12.76 -11.14
CA LYS A 130 4.14 -13.52 -11.65
C LYS A 130 3.72 -14.46 -12.77
#